data_AF-A0A849FR80-F1
#
_entry.id   AF-A0A849FR80-F1
#
_cell.length_a   1.000
_cell.length_b   1.000
_cell.length_c   1.000
_cell.angle_alpha   90.00
_cell.angle_beta   90.00
_cell.angle_gamma   90.00
#
_symmetry.space_group_name_H-M   'P 1'
#
loop_
_entity.id
_entity.type
_entity.pdbx_description
1 polymer ?
#
loop_
_entity_poly.entity_id
_entity_poly.type
_entity_poly.pdbx_seq_one_letter_code
_entity_poly.pdbx_strand_id
1 'polypeptide(L)' 'PALATARILITAGRNDPICPAPLTQSLADYLEAQGSDLTLDWHDGGHEVRQNELAALQGFFNEMPALAG' A
#
# COMPACT_ATOMS: atom_id res chain seq x y z
N PRO A 1 7.59 -17.93 5.91
CA PRO A 1 8.68 -16.92 6.01
C PRO A 1 9.13 -16.47 4.61
N ALA A 2 8.50 -15.41 4.10
CA ALA A 2 8.87 -14.75 2.84
C ALA A 2 8.48 -13.26 2.79
N LEU A 3 7.66 -12.78 3.75
CA LEU A 3 7.13 -11.41 3.77
C LEU A 3 7.90 -10.46 4.71
N ALA A 4 8.74 -10.98 5.61
CA ALA A 4 9.50 -10.17 6.57
C ALA A 4 10.55 -9.23 5.93
N THR A 5 10.79 -9.35 4.62
CA THR A 5 11.70 -8.47 3.87
C THR A 5 11.01 -7.80 2.68
N ALA A 6 9.70 -7.98 2.53
CA ALA A 6 8.96 -7.36 1.44
C ALA A 6 8.64 -5.90 1.78
N ARG A 7 8.93 -5.00 0.83
CA ARG A 7 8.37 -3.64 0.83
C ARG A 7 7.02 -3.69 0.12
N ILE A 8 5.99 -3.15 0.75
CA ILE A 8 4.61 -3.23 0.28
C ILE A 8 3.99 -1.84 0.32
N LEU A 9 3.38 -1.42 -0.79
CA LEU A 9 2.51 -0.25 -0.84
C LEU A 9 1.07 -0.72 -1.09
N ILE A 10 0.15 -0.28 -0.24
CA ILE A 10 -1.30 -0.41 -0.43
C ILE A 10 -1.86 0.99 -0.66
N THR A 11 -2.55 1.22 -1.76
CA THR A 11 -3.39 2.41 -1.97
C THR A 11 -4.86 2.01 -1.92
N ALA A 12 -5.70 2.81 -1.28
CA ALA A 12 -7.12 2.48 -1.15
C ALA A 12 -8.05 3.68 -0.97
N GLY A 13 -9.25 3.56 -1.53
CA GLY A 13 -10.35 4.50 -1.32
C GLY A 13 -11.11 4.19 -0.04
N ARG A 14 -11.33 5.19 0.82
CA ARG A 14 -12.11 5.04 2.05
C ARG A 14 -13.58 4.72 1.79
N ASN A 15 -14.09 5.10 0.62
CA ASN A 15 -15.49 4.94 0.21
C ASN A 15 -15.65 3.89 -0.90
N ASP A 16 -14.69 2.97 -1.06
CA ASP A 16 -14.74 1.92 -2.07
C ASP A 16 -15.88 0.91 -1.74
N PRO A 17 -16.89 0.75 -2.63
CA PRO A 17 -17.99 -0.18 -2.40
C PRO A 17 -17.61 -1.66 -2.61
N ILE A 18 -16.46 -1.93 -3.21
CA ILE A 18 -15.94 -3.28 -3.52
C ILE A 18 -14.94 -3.72 -2.44
N CYS A 19 -14.05 -2.81 -2.02
CA CYS A 19 -13.01 -3.06 -1.02
C CYS A 19 -13.24 -2.21 0.25
N PRO A 20 -14.10 -2.63 1.19
CA PRO A 20 -14.39 -1.87 2.40
C PRO A 20 -13.14 -1.55 3.23
N ALA A 21 -13.04 -0.32 3.72
CA ALA A 21 -11.89 0.16 4.49
C ALA A 21 -11.47 -0.74 5.68
N PRO A 22 -12.39 -1.34 6.47
CA PRO A 22 -12.00 -2.25 7.56
C PRO A 22 -11.27 -3.51 7.07
N LEU A 23 -11.61 -4.02 5.89
CA LEU A 23 -10.96 -5.19 5.31
C LEU A 23 -9.56 -4.84 4.77
N THR A 24 -9.42 -3.68 4.12
CA THR A 24 -8.11 -3.17 3.71
C THR A 24 -7.20 -2.93 4.90
N GLN A 25 -7.71 -2.36 6.00
CA GLN A 25 -6.93 -2.20 7.23
C GLN A 25 -6.52 -3.55 7.82
N SER A 26 -7.44 -4.52 7.87
CA SER A 26 -7.14 -5.86 8.38
C SER A 26 -6.04 -6.56 7.55
N LEU A 27 -6.02 -6.35 6.23
CA LEU A 27 -4.95 -6.84 5.36
C LEU A 27 -3.61 -6.16 5.67
N ALA A 28 -3.60 -4.83 5.85
CA ALA A 28 -2.40 -4.09 6.20
C ALA A 28 -1.82 -4.59 7.53
N ASP A 29 -2.66 -4.71 8.56
CA ASP A 29 -2.26 -5.20 9.89
C ASP A 29 -1.66 -6.62 9.81
N TYR A 30 -2.26 -7.50 8.99
CA TYR A 30 -1.77 -8.86 8.78
C TYR A 30 -0.38 -8.92 8.12
N LEU A 31 -0.10 -8.00 7.18
CA LEU A 31 1.18 -7.92 6.50
C LEU A 31 2.26 -7.29 7.39
N GLU A 32 1.92 -6.23 8.12
CA GLU A 32 2.79 -5.63 9.13
C GLU A 32 3.17 -6.64 10.23
N ALA A 33 2.21 -7.44 10.72
CA ALA A 33 2.46 -8.48 11.72
C ALA A 33 3.46 -9.56 11.25
N GLN A 34 3.70 -9.68 9.94
CA GLN A 34 4.70 -10.57 9.36
C GLN A 34 6.09 -9.93 9.19
N GLY A 35 6.24 -8.67 9.61
CA GLY A 35 7.48 -7.90 9.53
C GLY A 35 7.73 -7.24 8.17
N SER A 36 6.70 -7.09 7.33
CA SER A 36 6.83 -6.35 6.08
C SER A 36 7.01 -4.85 6.31
N ASP A 37 7.78 -4.19 5.45
CA ASP A 37 7.85 -2.72 5.37
C ASP A 37 6.63 -2.23 4.58
N LEU A 38 5.54 -1.94 5.30
CA LEU A 38 4.26 -1.60 4.71
C LEU A 38 3.99 -0.10 4.77
N THR A 39 3.56 0.45 3.64
CA THR A 39 2.97 1.78 3.54
C THR A 39 1.52 1.64 3.08
N LEU A 40 0.60 2.30 3.77
CA LEU A 40 -0.81 2.35 3.42
C LEU A 40 -1.22 3.80 3.14
N ASP A 41 -1.53 4.11 1.88
CA ASP A 41 -2.00 5.43 1.42
C ASP A 41 -3.51 5.41 1.17
N TRP A 42 -4.21 6.35 1.79
CA TRP A 42 -5.67 6.45 1.69
C TRP A 42 -6.07 7.67 0.86
N HIS A 43 -7.15 7.53 0.11
CA HIS A 43 -7.90 8.67 -0.42
C HIS A 43 -9.38 8.61 -0.05
N ASP A 44 -10.07 9.75 -0.07
CA ASP A 44 -11.51 9.82 0.23
C ASP A 44 -12.42 9.34 -0.93
N GLY A 45 -11.83 8.73 -1.96
CA GLY A 45 -12.54 8.21 -3.12
C GLY A 45 -13.15 6.84 -2.92
N GLY A 46 -13.78 6.34 -3.98
CA GLY A 46 -14.29 4.99 -4.10
C GLY A 46 -13.27 4.05 -4.73
N HIS A 47 -13.70 3.32 -5.76
CA HIS A 47 -12.88 2.34 -6.48
C HIS A 47 -12.04 2.94 -7.62
N GLU A 48 -12.04 4.27 -7.78
CA GLU A 48 -11.27 4.95 -8.81
C GLU A 48 -9.81 5.19 -8.39
N VAL A 49 -8.90 5.17 -9.37
CA VAL A 49 -7.50 5.56 -9.16
C VAL A 49 -7.36 7.08 -9.13
N ARG A 50 -6.66 7.62 -8.12
CA ARG A 50 -6.43 9.07 -7.94
C ARG A 50 -4.96 9.48 -8.06
N GLN A 51 -4.73 10.77 -8.27
CA GLN A 51 -3.38 11.32 -8.45
C GLN A 51 -2.45 11.09 -7.25
N ASN A 52 -2.98 11.07 -6.02
CA ASN A 52 -2.18 10.78 -4.83
C ASN A 52 -1.64 9.35 -4.86
N GLU A 53 -2.36 8.39 -5.45
CA GLU A 53 -1.87 7.01 -5.59
C GLU A 53 -0.69 6.93 -6.56
N LEU A 54 -0.73 7.71 -7.65
CA LEU A 54 0.41 7.83 -8.57
C LEU A 54 1.62 8.46 -7.87
N ALA A 55 1.39 9.47 -7.03
CA ALA A 55 2.46 10.09 -6.23
C ALA A 55 3.04 9.11 -5.20
N ALA A 56 2.20 8.33 -4.53
CA ALA A 56 2.63 7.29 -3.59
C ALA A 56 3.46 6.20 -4.30
N LEU A 57 3.01 5.75 -5.48
CA LEU A 57 3.75 4.82 -6.32
C LEU A 57 5.13 5.37 -6.71
N GLN A 58 5.20 6.62 -7.16
CA GLN A 58 6.48 7.26 -7.51
C GLN A 58 7.43 7.35 -6.31
N GLY A 59 6.93 7.77 -5.14
CA GLY A 59 7.72 7.81 -3.92
C GLY A 59 8.26 6.42 -3.55
N PHE A 60 7.38 5.42 -3.55
CA PHE A 60 7.73 4.04 -3.22
C PHE A 60 8.84 3.46 -4.10
N PHE A 61 8.79 3.68 -5.42
CA PHE A 61 9.84 3.22 -6.34
C PHE A 61 11.13 4.04 -6.25
N ASN A 62 11.04 5.36 -6.03
CA ASN A 62 12.23 6.22 -5.94
C ASN A 62 13.03 5.98 -4.66
N GLU A 63 12.40 5.49 -3.60
CA GLU A 63 13.07 5.07 -2.37
C GLU A 63 13.70 3.68 -2.45
N MET A 64 13.50 2.93 -3.55
CA MET A 64 14.28 1.72 -3.75
C MET A 64 15.74 2.10 -3.98
N PRO A 65 16.70 1.53 -3.24
CA PRO A 65 18.09 1.63 -3.66
C PRO A 65 18.17 1.12 -5.09
N ALA A 66 18.86 1.86 -5.97
CA ALA A 66 19.08 1.45 -7.35
C ALA A 66 19.49 -0.03 -7.33
N LEU A 67 18.77 -0.86 -8.09
CA LEU A 67 19.13 -2.27 -8.25
C LEU A 67 20.63 -2.28 -8.56
N ALA A 68 21.42 -2.83 -7.63
CA ALA A 68 22.86 -2.90 -7.80
C ALA A 68 23.12 -3.73 -9.06
N GLY A 69 23.40 -3.03 -10.15
CA GLY A 69 23.87 -3.58 -11.42
C GLY A 69 25.38 -3.70 -11.41
#